data_AF-A0A956VR65-F1
#
_entry.id   AF-A0A956VR65-F1
#
_cell.length_a   1.000
_cell.length_b   1.000
_cell.length_c   1.000
_cell.angle_alpha   90.00
_cell.angle_beta   90.00
_cell.angle_gamma   90.00
#
_symmetry.space_group_name_H-M   'P 1'
#
loop_
_entity.id
_entity.type
_entity.pdbx_description
1 polymer ?
#
loop_
_entity_poly.entity_id
_entity_poly.type
_entity_poly.pdbx_seq_one_letter_code
_entity_poly.pdbx_strand_id
1 'polypeptide(L)'
;MLEAQGYVLRGRFSPDATGDEWCDRRLLARIHRYTLDRLRKEIDPVAKQDYMRFLFRWQHLDPRTHLEGRGGLRLAIERLAGFEAPASAWESDLLSSRLAEYHASWLDELCLGGEVAWARLSMRRADSEGRLGSAATRATPVTLMPRSTFAT
;
A
#
# COMPACT_ATOMS: atom_id res chain seq x y z
N MET A 1 36.10 32.56 27.35
CA MET A 1 34.93 32.71 28.26
C MET A 1 33.62 32.95 27.47
N LEU A 2 33.37 32.22 26.38
CA LEU A 2 32.06 32.17 25.68
C LEU A 2 31.51 30.73 25.61
N GLU A 3 32.40 29.74 25.47
CA GLU A 3 32.06 28.31 25.60
C GLU A 3 31.56 27.98 27.03
N ALA A 4 32.22 28.52 28.06
CA ALA A 4 31.82 28.39 29.46
C ALA A 4 30.47 29.07 29.81
N GLN A 5 29.98 29.96 28.95
CA GLN A 5 28.68 30.64 29.10
C GLN A 5 27.56 29.96 28.27
N GLY A 6 27.89 28.91 27.50
CA GLY A 6 26.91 28.10 26.77
C GLY A 6 26.30 28.74 25.51
N TYR A 7 26.89 29.83 25.00
CA TYR A 7 26.39 30.54 23.81
C TYR A 7 26.84 29.91 22.49
N VAL A 8 27.98 29.23 22.48
CA VAL A 8 28.61 28.68 21.28
C VAL A 8 28.82 27.18 21.45
N LEU A 9 28.62 26.42 20.37
CA LEU A 9 28.76 24.97 20.31
C LEU A 9 29.89 24.63 19.35
N ARG A 10 30.82 23.75 19.78
CA ARG A 10 31.93 23.25 18.96
C ARG A 10 31.53 21.94 18.29
N GLY A 11 31.72 21.82 16.99
CA GLY A 11 31.39 20.63 16.22
C GLY A 11 31.60 20.81 14.72
N ARG A 12 31.12 19.86 13.91
CA ARG A 12 31.10 19.98 12.44
C ARG A 12 29.66 20.15 12.00
N PHE A 13 29.33 21.30 11.43
CA PHE A 13 27.97 21.66 11.04
C PHE A 13 27.84 21.84 9.52
N SER A 14 28.96 22.02 8.82
CA SER A 14 29.03 22.04 7.36
C SER A 14 29.44 20.66 6.79
N PRO A 15 28.90 20.22 5.63
CA PRO A 15 29.24 18.93 5.02
C PRO A 15 30.73 18.74 4.71
N ASP A 16 31.43 19.84 4.39
CA ASP A 16 32.84 19.84 3.97
C ASP A 16 33.82 20.28 5.08
N ALA A 17 33.36 20.32 6.34
CA ALA A 17 34.18 20.81 7.45
C ALA A 17 35.38 19.90 7.74
N THR A 18 36.60 20.40 7.50
CA THR A 18 37.88 19.71 7.79
C THR A 18 38.41 19.95 9.20
N GLY A 19 37.82 20.87 9.97
CA GLY A 19 38.19 21.21 11.34
C GLY A 19 36.98 21.46 12.25
N ASP A 20 37.24 21.77 13.53
CA ASP A 20 36.19 22.11 14.49
C ASP A 20 35.62 23.51 14.20
N GLU A 21 34.31 23.58 13.97
CA GLU A 21 33.57 24.82 13.78
C GLU A 21 32.90 25.25 15.08
N TRP A 22 32.71 26.56 15.22
CA TRP A 22 32.00 27.17 16.34
C TRP A 22 30.71 27.79 15.84
N CYS A 23 29.57 27.28 16.32
CA CYS A 23 28.25 27.75 15.92
C CYS A 23 27.50 28.34 17.12
N ASP A 24 26.79 29.45 16.92
CA ASP A 24 25.89 29.98 17.93
C ASP A 24 24.77 28.96 18.22
N ARG A 25 24.64 28.57 19.50
CA ARG A 25 23.70 27.54 19.93
C ARG A 25 22.25 27.93 19.64
N ARG A 26 21.88 29.21 19.77
CA ARG A 26 20.52 29.71 19.54
C ARG A 26 20.20 29.73 18.05
N LEU A 27 21.17 30.12 17.21
CA LEU A 27 21.02 30.12 15.76
C LEU A 27 20.84 28.70 15.24
N LEU A 28 21.71 27.75 15.67
CA LEU A 28 21.62 26.35 15.28
C LEU A 28 20.28 25.72 15.70
N ALA A 29 19.85 25.94 16.95
CA ALA A 29 18.56 25.44 17.44
C ALA A 29 17.37 26.02 16.67
N ARG A 30 17.45 27.29 16.22
CA ARG A 30 16.41 27.91 15.41
C ARG A 30 16.37 27.32 14.00
N ILE A 31 17.52 27.12 13.35
CA ILE A 31 17.62 26.45 12.04
C ILE A 31 17.05 25.04 12.14
N HIS A 32 17.47 24.26 13.14
CA HIS A 32 16.99 22.90 13.34
C HIS A 32 15.47 22.83 13.52
N ARG A 33 14.90 23.72 14.35
CA ARG A 33 13.45 23.82 14.55
C ARG A 33 12.71 24.17 13.26
N TYR A 34 13.18 25.15 12.47
CA TYR A 34 12.54 25.48 11.20
C TYR A 34 12.61 24.33 10.19
N THR A 35 13.73 23.61 10.14
CA THR A 35 13.85 22.41 9.31
C THR A 35 12.85 21.34 9.73
N LEU A 36 12.74 21.06 11.04
CA LEU A 36 11.76 20.10 11.56
C LEU A 36 10.31 20.53 11.32
N ASP A 37 10.00 21.81 11.52
CA ASP A 37 8.64 22.33 11.29
C ASP A 37 8.25 22.24 9.81
N ARG A 38 9.20 22.46 8.89
CA ARG A 38 9.00 22.25 7.45
C ARG A 38 8.76 20.78 7.13
N LEU A 39 9.62 19.88 7.61
CA LEU A 39 9.49 18.43 7.40
C LEU A 39 8.19 17.87 7.99
N ARG A 40 7.75 18.39 9.14
CA ARG A 40 6.46 17.99 9.75
C ARG A 40 5.28 18.41 8.88
N LYS A 41 5.30 19.63 8.35
CA LYS A 41 4.26 20.11 7.41
C LYS A 41 4.21 19.30 6.11
N GLU A 42 5.33 18.76 5.66
CA GLU A 42 5.37 17.84 4.51
C GLU A 42 4.71 16.49 4.81
N ILE A 43 4.53 16.13 6.09
CA ILE A 43 3.98 14.84 6.56
C ILE A 43 2.68 15.07 7.35
N ASP A 44 2.09 16.27 7.29
CA ASP A 44 0.88 16.59 8.07
C ASP A 44 -0.30 15.69 7.64
N PRO A 45 -1.09 15.18 8.62
CA PRO A 45 -2.21 14.32 8.32
C PRO A 45 -3.28 15.07 7.52
N VAL A 46 -3.66 14.49 6.38
CA VAL A 46 -4.74 15.02 5.54
C VAL A 46 -6.10 14.81 6.21
N ALA A 47 -7.09 15.64 5.84
CA ALA A 47 -8.45 15.44 6.31
C ALA A 47 -8.98 14.07 5.86
N LYS A 48 -9.82 13.42 6.69
CA LYS A 48 -10.37 12.08 6.41
C LYS A 48 -11.04 11.99 5.03
N GLN A 49 -11.72 13.05 4.62
CA GLN A 49 -12.38 13.14 3.31
C GLN A 49 -11.38 13.08 2.14
N ASP A 50 -10.22 13.71 2.29
CA ASP A 50 -9.19 13.73 1.25
C ASP A 50 -8.51 12.36 1.17
N TYR A 51 -8.26 11.74 2.32
CA TYR A 51 -7.78 10.37 2.39
C TYR A 51 -8.76 9.39 1.73
N MET A 52 -10.07 9.48 2.01
CA MET A 52 -11.07 8.63 1.37
C MET A 52 -11.13 8.83 -0.15
N ARG A 53 -11.07 10.09 -0.62
CA ARG A 53 -11.02 10.38 -2.07
C ARG A 53 -9.74 9.86 -2.72
N PHE A 54 -8.63 9.92 -2.00
CA PHE A 54 -7.39 9.28 -2.44
C PHE A 54 -7.58 7.76 -2.53
N LEU A 55 -8.10 7.11 -1.49
CA LEU A 55 -8.30 5.66 -1.46
C LEU A 55 -9.22 5.19 -2.59
N PHE A 56 -10.35 5.84 -2.83
CA PHE A 56 -11.25 5.46 -3.91
C PHE A 56 -10.59 5.56 -5.28
N ARG A 57 -9.84 6.63 -5.54
CA ARG A 57 -9.09 6.77 -6.80
C ARG A 57 -7.97 5.75 -6.91
N TRP A 58 -7.20 5.55 -5.84
CA TRP A 58 -6.08 4.61 -5.76
C TRP A 58 -6.52 3.15 -5.91
N GLN A 59 -7.71 2.81 -5.42
CA GLN A 59 -8.33 1.50 -5.55
C GLN A 59 -9.23 1.37 -6.78
N HIS A 60 -9.26 2.38 -7.67
CA HIS A 60 -10.06 2.40 -8.89
C HIS A 60 -11.58 2.29 -8.68
N LEU A 61 -12.09 2.71 -7.53
CA LEU A 61 -13.52 2.76 -7.19
C LEU A 61 -14.22 4.05 -7.62
N ASP A 62 -13.45 5.03 -8.11
CA ASP A 62 -13.98 6.25 -8.73
C ASP A 62 -14.16 5.98 -10.24
N PRO A 63 -15.33 6.26 -10.84
CA PRO A 63 -15.57 6.04 -12.27
C PRO A 63 -14.52 6.67 -13.20
N ARG A 64 -13.88 7.77 -12.77
CA ARG A 64 -12.83 8.47 -13.54
C ARG A 64 -11.49 7.73 -13.53
N THR A 65 -11.31 6.80 -12.61
CA THR A 65 -10.10 5.98 -12.49
C THR A 65 -10.38 4.51 -12.74
N HIS A 66 -11.55 4.15 -13.27
CA HIS A 66 -11.82 2.78 -13.69
C HIS A 66 -10.79 2.31 -14.71
N LEU A 67 -10.43 1.04 -14.60
CA LEU A 67 -9.50 0.37 -15.48
C LEU A 67 -10.25 -0.24 -16.67
N GLU A 68 -9.56 -0.43 -17.79
CA GLU A 68 -10.18 -0.90 -19.03
C GLU A 68 -9.48 -2.15 -19.56
N GLY A 69 -10.29 -3.06 -20.12
CA GLY A 69 -9.83 -4.27 -20.80
C GLY A 69 -9.09 -5.26 -19.90
N ARG A 70 -8.52 -6.28 -20.55
CA ARG A 70 -7.75 -7.35 -19.89
C ARG A 70 -6.51 -6.83 -19.15
N GLY A 71 -5.84 -5.83 -19.71
CA GLY A 71 -4.68 -5.19 -19.07
C GLY A 71 -5.06 -4.46 -17.77
N GLY A 72 -6.20 -3.76 -17.79
CA GLY A 72 -6.78 -3.15 -16.58
C GLY A 72 -7.17 -4.19 -15.54
N LEU A 73 -7.74 -5.32 -15.95
CA LEU A 73 -8.09 -6.41 -15.05
C LEU A 73 -6.86 -6.95 -14.30
N ARG A 74 -5.75 -7.15 -15.00
CA ARG A 74 -4.48 -7.56 -14.37
C ARG A 74 -4.02 -6.56 -13.31
N LEU A 75 -4.09 -5.25 -13.59
CA LEU A 75 -3.75 -4.20 -12.62
C LEU A 75 -4.68 -4.20 -11.40
N ALA A 76 -5.98 -4.45 -11.60
CA ALA A 76 -6.94 -4.57 -10.50
C ALA A 76 -6.61 -5.77 -9.59
N ILE A 77 -6.26 -6.92 -10.19
CA ILE A 77 -5.84 -8.12 -9.46
C ILE A 77 -4.53 -7.87 -8.71
N GLU A 78 -3.55 -7.22 -9.33
CA GLU A 78 -2.30 -6.81 -8.67
C GLU A 78 -2.55 -5.89 -7.47
N ARG A 79 -3.49 -4.94 -7.59
CA ARG A 79 -3.87 -4.03 -6.50
C ARG A 79 -4.50 -4.75 -5.31
N LEU A 80 -5.18 -5.86 -5.56
CA LEU A 80 -5.88 -6.68 -4.57
C LEU A 80 -5.11 -7.95 -4.16
N ALA A 81 -3.89 -8.14 -4.67
CA ALA A 81 -3.09 -9.31 -4.36
C ALA A 81 -2.86 -9.42 -2.84
N GLY A 82 -3.19 -10.58 -2.27
CA GLY A 82 -3.12 -10.82 -0.82
C GLY A 82 -4.41 -10.51 -0.06
N PHE A 83 -5.42 -9.90 -0.68
CA PHE A 83 -6.74 -9.73 -0.08
C PHE A 83 -7.58 -11.00 -0.25
N GLU A 84 -8.22 -11.48 0.82
CA GLU A 84 -9.18 -12.59 0.75
C GLU A 84 -10.62 -12.06 0.77
N ALA A 85 -11.42 -12.56 -0.17
CA ALA A 85 -12.84 -12.27 -0.26
C ALA A 85 -13.62 -13.53 -0.65
N PRO A 86 -14.94 -13.60 -0.38
CA PRO A 86 -15.78 -14.68 -0.87
C PRO A 86 -15.60 -14.88 -2.37
N ALA A 87 -15.47 -16.12 -2.83
CA ALA A 87 -15.32 -16.45 -4.25
C ALA A 87 -16.37 -15.75 -5.14
N SER A 88 -17.61 -15.65 -4.65
CA SER A 88 -18.69 -14.97 -5.38
C SER A 88 -18.57 -13.44 -5.48
N ALA A 89 -17.86 -12.79 -4.55
CA ALA A 89 -17.73 -11.33 -4.51
C ALA A 89 -16.65 -10.80 -5.47
N TRP A 90 -15.75 -11.66 -5.95
CA TRP A 90 -14.62 -11.25 -6.79
C TRP A 90 -15.09 -10.59 -8.09
N GLU A 91 -15.85 -11.29 -8.92
CA GLU A 91 -16.33 -10.73 -10.19
C GLU A 91 -17.47 -9.73 -9.97
N SER A 92 -18.39 -10.03 -9.04
CA SER A 92 -19.63 -9.27 -8.87
C SER A 92 -19.45 -7.92 -8.18
N ASP A 93 -18.57 -7.82 -7.18
CA ASP A 93 -18.41 -6.63 -6.36
C ASP A 93 -17.01 -6.01 -6.48
N LEU A 94 -15.95 -6.82 -6.57
CA LEU A 94 -14.57 -6.31 -6.51
C LEU A 94 -14.04 -5.89 -7.89
N LEU A 95 -14.18 -6.73 -8.90
CA LEU A 95 -13.66 -6.46 -10.24
C LEU A 95 -14.60 -5.54 -11.01
N SER A 96 -15.91 -5.80 -10.99
CA SER A 96 -16.93 -4.96 -11.64
C SER A 96 -16.89 -3.49 -11.18
N SER A 97 -16.57 -3.22 -9.92
CA SER A 97 -16.48 -1.86 -9.36
C SER A 97 -15.19 -1.12 -9.70
N ARG A 98 -14.22 -1.81 -10.31
CA ARG A 98 -12.90 -1.26 -10.66
C ARG A 98 -12.65 -1.16 -12.15
N LEU A 99 -13.50 -1.80 -12.96
CA LEU A 99 -13.37 -1.86 -14.39
C LEU A 99 -14.54 -1.19 -15.09
N ALA A 100 -14.25 -0.44 -16.16
CA ALA A 100 -15.27 -0.06 -17.11
C ALA A 100 -15.62 -1.27 -17.97
N GLU A 101 -16.92 -1.56 -18.10
CA GLU A 101 -17.46 -2.61 -18.96
C GLU A 101 -16.78 -3.98 -18.73
N TYR A 102 -16.77 -4.45 -17.48
CA TYR A 102 -16.15 -5.73 -17.13
C TYR A 102 -16.75 -6.91 -17.92
N HIS A 103 -15.87 -7.69 -18.56
CA HIS A 103 -16.24 -8.95 -19.20
C HIS A 103 -15.53 -10.15 -18.51
N ALA A 104 -16.32 -11.15 -18.09
CA ALA A 104 -15.83 -12.34 -17.40
C ALA A 104 -14.78 -13.13 -18.22
N SER A 105 -14.89 -13.11 -19.55
CA SER A 105 -13.93 -13.77 -20.45
C SER A 105 -12.50 -13.30 -20.26
N TRP A 106 -12.28 -12.05 -19.83
CA TRP A 106 -10.94 -11.55 -19.55
C TRP A 106 -10.28 -12.26 -18.37
N LEU A 107 -11.06 -12.61 -17.35
CA LEU A 107 -10.54 -13.36 -16.20
C LEU A 107 -10.23 -14.81 -16.60
N ASP A 108 -11.11 -15.42 -17.38
CA ASP A 108 -10.89 -16.77 -17.93
C ASP A 108 -9.61 -16.82 -18.76
N GLU A 109 -9.42 -15.86 -19.67
CA GLU A 109 -8.20 -15.74 -20.49
C GLU A 109 -6.93 -15.60 -19.63
N LEU A 110 -6.95 -14.75 -18.60
CA LEU A 110 -5.80 -14.58 -17.69
C LEU A 110 -5.50 -15.85 -16.87
N CYS A 111 -6.54 -16.58 -16.46
CA CYS A 111 -6.38 -17.85 -15.75
C CYS A 111 -5.82 -18.94 -16.68
N LEU A 112 -6.39 -19.08 -17.89
CA LEU A 112 -5.96 -20.06 -18.88
C LEU A 112 -4.57 -19.77 -19.44
N GLY A 113 -4.23 -18.49 -19.61
CA GLY A 113 -2.90 -18.02 -19.99
C GLY A 113 -1.84 -18.22 -18.90
N GLY A 114 -2.23 -18.62 -17.69
CA GLY A 114 -1.30 -18.77 -16.58
C GLY A 114 -0.70 -17.44 -16.11
N GLU A 115 -1.46 -16.35 -16.21
CA GLU A 115 -1.05 -15.05 -15.68
C GLU A 115 -1.58 -14.85 -14.26
N VAL A 116 -2.78 -15.37 -13.97
CA VAL A 116 -3.46 -15.25 -12.67
C VAL A 116 -3.70 -16.63 -12.08
N ALA A 117 -3.60 -16.74 -10.76
CA ALA A 117 -4.05 -17.90 -10.02
C ALA A 117 -4.82 -17.49 -8.76
N TRP A 118 -5.60 -18.42 -8.24
CA TRP A 118 -6.32 -18.27 -6.99
C TRP A 118 -5.74 -19.17 -5.91
N ALA A 119 -5.82 -18.72 -4.66
CA ALA A 119 -5.42 -19.51 -3.50
C ALA A 119 -6.27 -19.17 -2.28
N ARG A 120 -6.04 -19.92 -1.21
CA ARG A 120 -6.55 -19.64 0.14
C ARG A 120 -5.35 -19.34 1.01
N LEU A 121 -5.29 -18.14 1.58
CA LEU A 121 -4.22 -17.71 2.48
C LEU A 121 -4.53 -18.12 3.92
N SER A 122 -5.80 -18.10 4.30
CA SER A 122 -6.23 -18.55 5.62
C SER A 122 -6.04 -20.05 5.78
N MET A 123 -5.16 -20.45 6.70
CA MET A 123 -4.94 -21.84 7.05
C MET A 123 -6.21 -22.43 7.65
N ARG A 124 -6.65 -23.55 7.08
CA ARG A 124 -7.85 -24.27 7.49
C ARG A 124 -7.64 -24.74 8.93
N ARG A 125 -8.34 -24.10 9.88
CA ARG A 125 -8.36 -24.58 11.27
C ARG A 125 -8.94 -26.00 11.22
N ALA A 126 -8.16 -27.00 11.61
CA ALA A 126 -8.68 -28.34 11.75
C ALA A 126 -9.78 -28.27 12.82
N ASP A 127 -11.00 -28.67 12.47
CA ASP A 127 -12.03 -28.90 13.48
C ASP A 127 -11.50 -29.94 14.48
N SER A 128 -12.00 -29.90 15.71
CA SER A 128 -11.59 -30.80 16.80
C SER A 128 -11.72 -32.30 16.47
N GLU A 129 -12.42 -32.65 15.39
CA GLU A 129 -12.60 -34.02 14.87
C GLU A 129 -11.62 -34.40 13.75
N GLY A 130 -10.64 -33.56 13.38
CA GLY A 130 -9.66 -33.89 12.33
C GLY A 130 -10.25 -34.03 10.92
N ARG A 131 -11.53 -33.67 10.73
CA ARG A 131 -12.15 -33.61 9.41
C ARG A 131 -11.58 -32.41 8.66
N LEU A 132 -10.97 -32.68 7.51
CA LEU A 132 -10.71 -31.68 6.49
C LEU A 132 -12.07 -31.17 5.99
N GLY A 133 -12.64 -30.16 6.66
CA GLY A 133 -14.05 -29.76 6.54
C GLY A 133 -14.47 -29.10 5.22
N SER A 134 -15.56 -29.62 4.63
CA SER A 134 -16.44 -29.07 3.58
C SER A 134 -15.87 -28.70 2.21
N ALA A 135 -16.66 -29.03 1.18
CA ALA A 135 -16.47 -28.60 -0.21
C ALA A 135 -16.45 -27.06 -0.33
N ALA A 136 -15.74 -26.54 -1.33
CA ALA A 136 -15.72 -25.11 -1.62
C ALA A 136 -17.13 -24.60 -1.94
N THR A 137 -17.53 -23.54 -1.26
CA THR A 137 -18.81 -22.84 -1.45
C THR A 137 -18.57 -21.45 -2.01
N ARG A 138 -19.63 -20.77 -2.49
CA ARG A 138 -19.55 -19.36 -2.95
C ARG A 138 -19.07 -18.37 -1.89
N ALA A 139 -19.23 -18.73 -0.61
CA ALA A 139 -18.78 -17.95 0.54
C ALA A 139 -17.32 -18.24 0.93
N THR A 140 -16.67 -19.20 0.27
CA THR A 140 -15.29 -19.58 0.59
C THR A 140 -14.37 -18.40 0.31
N PRO A 141 -13.61 -17.93 1.32
CA PRO A 141 -12.63 -16.89 1.11
C PRO A 141 -11.50 -17.40 0.21
N VAL A 142 -11.24 -16.67 -0.87
CA VAL A 142 -10.15 -16.90 -1.81
C VAL A 142 -9.48 -15.57 -2.13
N THR A 143 -8.24 -15.64 -2.58
CA THR A 143 -7.50 -14.50 -3.13
C THR A 143 -7.19 -14.75 -4.61
N LEU A 144 -7.24 -13.71 -5.43
CA LEU A 144 -6.71 -13.71 -6.79
C LEU A 144 -5.41 -12.91 -6.83
N MET A 145 -4.37 -13.46 -7.44
CA MET A 145 -3.09 -12.78 -7.60
C MET A 145 -2.33 -13.24 -8.84
N PRO A 146 -1.35 -12.45 -9.32
CA PRO A 146 -0.46 -12.88 -10.39
C PRO A 146 0.27 -14.16 -10.02
N ARG A 147 0.47 -15.07 -10.98
CA ARG A 147 1.17 -16.34 -10.73
C ARG A 147 2.61 -16.17 -10.30
N SER A 148 3.27 -15.10 -10.73
CA SER A 148 4.63 -14.76 -10.29
C SER A 148 4.74 -14.55 -8.78
N THR A 149 3.66 -14.14 -8.11
CA THR A 149 3.62 -13.90 -6.66
C THR A 149 3.64 -15.21 -5.85
N PHE A 150 3.22 -16.34 -6.43
CA PHE A 150 3.25 -17.64 -5.77
C PHE A 150 4.61 -18.35 -5.83
N ALA A 151 5.55 -17.89 -6.67
CA ALA A 151 6.79 -18.60 -6.97
C ALA A 151 7.96 -18.25 -6.03
N THR A 152 7.70 -17.62 -4.89
CA THR A 152 8.69 -17.31 -3.82
C THR A 152 8.38 -18.14 -2.58
#